data_AF-E3REI3-F1
#
_entry.id   AF-E3REI3-F1
#
_cell.length_a   1.000
_cell.length_b   1.000
_cell.length_c   1.000
_cell.angle_alpha   90.00
_cell.angle_beta   90.00
_cell.angle_gamma   90.00
#
_symmetry.space_group_name_H-M   'P 1'
#
loop_
_entity.id
_entity.type
_entity.pdbx_description
1 polymer ?
#
loop_
_entity_poly.entity_id
_entity_poly.type
_entity_poly.pdbx_seq_one_letter_code
_entity_poly.pdbx_strand_id
1 'polypeptide(L)'
;MPRINDALQRIDTLGSSEKISYCKIAKDARCDRSTLSRRHRGVQVDVTTKNVRQRKVTPQQEDDLVQYTIGLTERHFPPTREMIKNFVRGLAHVEVSETWVTHFLQRHRDVLSNRWTSPMAADRHAADSWGKCKAYFDLLTHQINKYSVEPRHTYNMDEKGFMAGVIGKQKRVFSKASFKPLPPSLIFQADSANVQSNWVSDIDKKKHSVYTTVSPSGWSNDDAGLGWVEQVFNPLTKDKARRKWRLLT
;
A
#
# COMPACT_ATOMS: atom_id res chain seq x y z
N MET A 1 27.48 -1.45 -17.25
CA MET A 1 28.61 -1.78 -18.14
C MET A 1 29.54 -2.74 -17.41
N PRO A 2 29.30 -4.07 -17.49
CA PRO A 2 29.99 -5.07 -16.67
C PRO A 2 31.52 -4.98 -16.78
N ARG A 3 32.02 -4.87 -18.03
CA ARG A 3 33.45 -4.83 -18.39
C ARG A 3 34.29 -3.77 -17.67
N ILE A 4 33.72 -2.61 -17.35
CA ILE A 4 34.43 -1.54 -16.65
C ILE A 4 34.49 -1.80 -15.14
N ASN A 5 33.45 -2.40 -14.56
CA ASN A 5 33.41 -2.69 -13.13
C ASN A 5 34.35 -3.84 -12.79
N ASP A 6 34.44 -4.86 -13.64
CA ASP A 6 35.40 -5.97 -13.51
C ASP A 6 36.85 -5.45 -13.55
N ALA A 7 37.12 -4.47 -14.42
CA ALA A 7 38.42 -3.81 -14.52
C ALA A 7 38.75 -2.96 -13.27
N LEU A 8 37.76 -2.30 -12.66
CA LEU A 8 37.94 -1.54 -11.42
C LEU A 8 38.24 -2.47 -10.25
N GLN A 9 37.49 -3.56 -10.08
CA GLN A 9 37.77 -4.59 -9.07
C GLN A 9 39.19 -5.14 -9.21
N ARG A 10 39.64 -5.40 -10.44
CA ARG A 10 41.01 -5.87 -10.70
C ARG A 10 42.07 -4.86 -10.30
N ILE A 11 41.79 -3.56 -10.41
CA ILE A 11 42.69 -2.51 -9.92
C ILE A 11 42.71 -2.47 -8.39
N ASP A 12 41.54 -2.56 -7.75
CA ASP A 12 41.40 -2.51 -6.29
C ASP A 12 42.08 -3.71 -5.60
N THR A 13 42.21 -4.85 -6.29
CA THR A 13 42.95 -6.04 -5.81
C THR A 13 44.48 -5.95 -5.95
N LEU A 14 45.01 -4.98 -6.70
CA LEU A 14 46.47 -4.79 -6.79
C LEU A 14 46.94 -4.07 -5.52
N GLY A 15 47.86 -4.68 -4.77
CA GLY A 15 48.39 -4.08 -3.54
C GLY A 15 49.05 -2.72 -3.79
N SER A 16 49.06 -1.82 -2.80
CA SER A 16 49.56 -0.43 -2.93
C SER A 16 51.01 -0.27 -3.42
N SER A 17 51.80 -1.35 -3.49
CA SER A 17 53.18 -1.36 -4.00
C SER A 17 53.30 -1.62 -5.51
N GLU A 18 52.25 -2.09 -6.19
CA GLU A 18 52.30 -2.36 -7.63
C GLU A 18 51.94 -1.13 -8.48
N LYS A 19 52.75 -0.84 -9.50
CA LYS A 19 52.45 0.21 -10.48
C LYS A 19 51.26 -0.19 -11.35
N ILE A 20 50.12 0.46 -11.15
CA ILE A 20 48.89 0.24 -11.92
C ILE A 20 49.11 0.63 -13.39
N SER A 21 49.00 -0.35 -14.29
CA SER A 21 49.02 -0.12 -15.75
C SER A 21 47.61 -0.15 -16.33
N TYR A 22 47.00 1.03 -16.45
CA TYR A 22 45.64 1.17 -17.02
C TYR A 22 45.53 0.65 -18.45
N CYS A 23 46.60 0.72 -19.27
CA CYS A 23 46.57 0.20 -20.64
C CYS A 23 46.39 -1.33 -20.67
N LYS A 24 47.13 -2.06 -19.83
CA LYS A 24 47.07 -3.53 -19.77
C LYS A 24 45.71 -3.99 -19.29
N ILE A 25 45.24 -3.40 -18.19
CA ILE A 25 43.96 -3.75 -17.56
C ILE A 25 42.78 -3.41 -18.48
N ALA A 26 42.82 -2.26 -19.15
CA ALA A 26 41.76 -1.87 -20.09
C ALA A 26 41.71 -2.78 -21.34
N LYS A 27 42.88 -3.21 -21.84
CA LYS A 27 42.99 -4.14 -22.97
C LYS A 27 42.43 -5.51 -22.61
N ASP A 28 42.80 -6.05 -21.45
CA ASP A 28 42.29 -7.33 -20.94
C ASP A 28 40.78 -7.30 -20.73
N ALA A 29 40.25 -6.21 -20.17
CA ALA A 29 38.83 -6.03 -19.90
C ALA A 29 38.00 -5.56 -21.11
N ARG A 30 38.65 -5.31 -22.27
CA ARG A 30 38.03 -4.75 -23.48
C ARG A 30 37.20 -3.49 -23.19
N CYS A 31 37.78 -2.56 -22.42
CA CYS A 31 37.16 -1.27 -22.12
C CYS A 31 38.08 -0.11 -22.54
N ASP A 32 37.51 1.10 -22.64
CA ASP A 32 38.31 2.28 -22.95
C ASP A 32 39.22 2.67 -21.76
N ARG A 33 40.51 2.84 -22.06
CA ARG A 33 41.56 3.16 -21.06
C ARG A 33 41.35 4.51 -20.40
N SER A 34 40.84 5.50 -21.15
CA SER A 34 40.61 6.85 -20.61
C SER A 34 39.46 6.85 -19.60
N THR A 35 38.40 6.08 -19.91
CA THR A 35 37.22 5.91 -19.06
C THR A 35 37.55 5.14 -17.79
N LEU A 36 38.32 4.05 -17.89
CA LEU A 36 38.80 3.29 -16.73
C LEU A 36 39.64 4.16 -15.78
N SER A 37 40.61 4.90 -16.34
CA SER A 37 41.48 5.78 -15.55
C SER A 37 40.72 6.94 -14.89
N ARG A 38 39.73 7.53 -15.56
CA ARG A 38 38.88 8.59 -14.99
C ARG A 38 37.97 8.09 -13.89
N ARG A 39 37.42 6.87 -14.01
CA ARG A 39 36.61 6.24 -12.96
C ARG A 39 37.43 5.84 -11.74
N HIS A 40 38.57 5.20 -11.92
CA HIS A 40 39.44 4.80 -10.80
C HIS A 40 39.96 6.02 -10.02
N ARG A 41 40.28 7.12 -10.70
CA ARG A 41 40.69 8.39 -10.03
C ARG A 41 39.53 9.20 -9.44
N GLY A 42 38.29 8.69 -9.47
CA GLY A 42 37.12 9.38 -8.95
C GLY A 42 36.69 10.64 -9.73
N VAL A 43 37.31 10.92 -10.88
CA VAL A 43 36.99 12.09 -11.74
C VAL A 43 35.63 11.89 -12.40
N GLN A 44 35.31 10.66 -12.79
CA GLN A 44 34.01 10.30 -13.34
C GLN A 44 33.27 9.40 -12.36
N VAL A 45 32.19 9.93 -11.78
CA VAL A 45 31.31 9.18 -10.88
C VAL A 45 30.46 8.21 -11.68
N ASP A 46 30.18 7.02 -11.13
CA ASP A 46 29.26 6.07 -11.74
C ASP A 46 27.89 6.71 -12.00
N VAL A 47 27.22 6.26 -13.06
CA VAL A 47 25.90 6.76 -13.49
C VAL A 47 24.88 6.63 -12.35
N THR A 48 24.93 5.54 -11.59
CA THR A 48 24.04 5.31 -10.44
C THR A 48 24.25 6.39 -9.38
N THR A 49 25.51 6.65 -9.03
CA THR A 49 25.85 7.66 -8.02
C THR A 49 25.55 9.08 -8.53
N LYS A 50 25.81 9.36 -9.81
CA LYS A 50 25.45 10.64 -10.45
C LYS A 50 23.94 10.86 -10.42
N ASN A 51 23.15 9.83 -10.73
CA ASN A 51 21.69 9.90 -10.70
C ASN A 51 21.17 10.16 -9.29
N VAL A 52 21.74 9.52 -8.26
CA VAL A 52 21.38 9.75 -6.85
C VAL A 52 21.69 11.20 -6.45
N ARG A 53 22.86 11.73 -6.81
CA ARG A 53 23.25 13.12 -6.51
C ARG A 53 22.38 14.18 -7.19
N GLN A 54 21.77 13.85 -8.33
CA GLN A 54 20.88 14.75 -9.05
C GLN A 54 19.41 14.69 -8.59
N ARG A 55 19.08 13.79 -7.65
CA ARG A 55 17.71 13.72 -7.12
C ARG A 55 17.45 14.93 -6.22
N LYS A 56 16.28 15.54 -6.41
CA LYS A 56 15.72 16.58 -5.54
C LYS A 56 15.45 16.10 -4.11
N VAL A 57 15.26 14.78 -3.93
CA VAL A 57 14.94 14.13 -2.67
C VAL A 57 15.95 12.99 -2.49
N THR A 58 16.56 12.90 -1.32
CA THR A 58 17.54 11.86 -1.02
C THR A 58 16.87 10.49 -0.91
N PRO A 59 17.60 9.38 -1.11
CA PRO A 59 17.03 8.04 -0.92
C PRO A 59 16.39 7.84 0.46
N GLN A 60 17.03 8.35 1.52
CA GLN A 60 16.50 8.25 2.89
C GLN A 60 15.17 8.99 3.05
N GLN A 61 15.09 10.25 2.59
CA GLN A 61 13.84 11.02 2.64
C GLN A 61 12.73 10.37 1.80
N GLU A 62 13.10 9.74 0.69
CA GLU A 62 12.16 9.02 -0.16
C GLU A 62 11.60 7.78 0.57
N ASP A 63 12.45 7.03 1.28
CA ASP A 63 12.04 5.89 2.11
C ASP A 63 11.17 6.32 3.30
N ASP A 64 11.54 7.40 3.99
CA ASP A 64 10.76 7.96 5.09
C ASP A 64 9.35 8.37 4.62
N LEU A 65 9.25 8.95 3.42
CA LEU A 65 7.98 9.31 2.79
C LEU A 65 7.12 8.06 2.47
N VAL A 66 7.75 6.96 2.04
CA VAL A 66 7.07 5.68 1.82
C VAL A 66 6.50 5.16 3.14
N GLN A 67 7.32 5.08 4.19
CA GLN A 67 6.88 4.61 5.51
C GLN A 67 5.75 5.47 6.08
N TYR A 68 5.87 6.79 5.93
CA TYR A 68 4.81 7.71 6.36
C TYR A 68 3.50 7.47 5.59
N THR A 69 3.58 7.25 4.28
CA THR A 69 2.42 6.93 3.43
C THR A 69 1.77 5.61 3.83
N ILE A 70 2.56 4.61 4.20
CA ILE A 70 2.06 3.33 4.73
C ILE A 70 1.31 3.56 6.03
N GLY A 71 1.93 4.23 7.01
CA GLY A 71 1.29 4.51 8.30
C GLY A 71 0.03 5.38 8.18
N LEU A 72 -0.04 6.28 7.20
CA LEU A 72 -1.27 7.00 6.86
C LEU A 72 -2.36 6.08 6.30
N THR A 73 -1.99 5.14 5.42
CA THR A 73 -2.94 4.14 4.89
C THR A 73 -3.47 3.24 6.00
N GLU A 74 -2.63 2.80 6.93
CA GLU A 74 -3.01 1.97 8.08
C GLU A 74 -3.96 2.70 9.04
N ARG A 75 -3.80 4.02 9.17
CA ARG A 75 -4.73 4.89 9.89
C ARG A 75 -5.96 5.27 9.08
N HIS A 76 -6.19 4.55 7.97
CA HIS A 76 -7.33 4.73 7.08
C HIS A 76 -7.37 6.12 6.43
N PHE A 77 -6.24 6.82 6.36
CA PHE A 77 -6.13 8.16 5.80
C PHE A 77 -5.16 8.20 4.61
N PRO A 78 -5.45 7.48 3.51
CA PRO A 78 -4.56 7.40 2.36
C PRO A 78 -4.37 8.79 1.72
N PRO A 79 -3.12 9.26 1.51
CA PRO A 79 -2.88 10.62 1.05
C PRO A 79 -3.27 10.82 -0.42
N THR A 80 -3.60 12.06 -0.77
CA THR A 80 -3.65 12.49 -2.17
C THR A 80 -2.23 12.73 -2.70
N ARG A 81 -2.12 12.89 -4.03
CA ARG A 81 -0.85 13.31 -4.66
C ARG A 81 -0.41 14.71 -4.20
N GLU A 82 -1.36 15.60 -3.96
CA GLU A 82 -1.08 16.94 -3.43
C GLU A 82 -0.54 16.88 -2.00
N MET A 83 -1.10 16.01 -1.15
CA MET A 83 -0.55 15.78 0.19
C MET A 83 0.88 15.24 0.12
N ILE A 84 1.19 14.33 -0.80
CA ILE A 84 2.56 13.83 -1.01
C ILE A 84 3.51 14.98 -1.39
N LYS A 85 3.09 15.90 -2.28
CA LYS A 85 3.89 17.10 -2.59
C LYS A 85 4.13 17.96 -1.37
N ASN A 86 3.10 18.18 -0.54
CA ASN A 86 3.22 18.94 0.70
C ASN A 86 4.17 18.26 1.70
N PHE A 87 4.14 16.93 1.80
CA PHE A 87 5.07 16.18 2.63
C PHE A 87 6.51 16.33 2.15
N VAL A 88 6.75 16.24 0.83
CA VAL A 88 8.07 16.48 0.25
C VAL A 88 8.54 17.90 0.49
N ARG A 89 7.65 18.89 0.36
CA ARG A 89 7.96 20.29 0.68
C ARG A 89 8.38 20.45 2.14
N GLY A 90 7.71 19.77 3.07
CA GLY A 90 8.07 19.78 4.50
C GLY A 90 9.38 19.05 4.82
N LEU A 91 9.63 17.90 4.18
CA LEU A 91 10.77 17.03 4.48
C LEU A 91 12.07 17.45 3.79
N ALA A 92 11.97 17.98 2.57
CA ALA A 92 13.13 18.29 1.72
C ALA A 92 13.25 19.78 1.38
N HIS A 93 12.29 20.62 1.80
CA HIS A 93 12.23 22.05 1.46
C HIS A 93 12.28 22.33 -0.05
N VAL A 94 11.77 21.39 -0.86
CA VAL A 94 11.78 21.46 -2.31
C VAL A 94 10.36 21.30 -2.85
N GLU A 95 10.03 22.10 -3.85
CA GLU A 95 8.81 21.91 -4.63
C GLU A 95 9.00 20.87 -5.74
N VAL A 96 8.09 19.90 -5.76
CA VAL A 96 8.08 18.80 -6.72
C VAL A 96 6.82 18.85 -7.59
N SER A 97 6.98 18.49 -8.85
CA SER A 97 5.88 18.48 -9.82
C SER A 97 5.01 17.22 -9.69
N GLU A 98 3.85 17.24 -10.33
CA GLU A 98 3.02 16.04 -10.48
C GLU A 98 3.79 14.88 -11.13
N THR A 99 4.63 15.17 -12.12
CA THR A 99 5.45 14.17 -12.79
C THR A 99 6.42 13.49 -11.82
N TRP A 100 6.99 14.24 -10.86
CA TRP A 100 7.83 13.66 -9.81
C TRP A 100 7.06 12.65 -8.96
N VAL A 101 5.81 12.97 -8.56
CA VAL A 101 4.95 12.06 -7.80
C VAL A 101 4.63 10.81 -8.61
N THR A 102 4.40 10.95 -9.92
CA THR A 102 4.19 9.80 -10.81
C THR A 102 5.41 8.87 -10.81
N HIS A 103 6.62 9.41 -10.95
CA HIS A 103 7.83 8.60 -10.91
C HIS A 103 8.12 8.02 -9.53
N PHE A 104 7.82 8.74 -8.44
CA PHE A 104 7.88 8.23 -7.07
C PHE A 104 7.00 6.98 -6.92
N LEU A 105 5.72 7.06 -7.31
CA LEU A 105 4.81 5.91 -7.25
C LEU A 105 5.23 4.77 -8.19
N GLN A 106 5.88 5.08 -9.32
CA GLN A 106 6.40 4.07 -10.22
C GLN A 106 7.62 3.34 -9.64
N ARG A 107 8.50 4.06 -8.94
CA ARG A 107 9.67 3.48 -8.25
C ARG A 107 9.25 2.55 -7.12
N HIS A 108 8.20 2.91 -6.38
CA HIS A 108 7.68 2.16 -5.24
C HIS A 108 6.40 1.38 -5.57
N ARG A 109 6.26 0.92 -6.82
CA ARG A 109 5.05 0.21 -7.30
C ARG A 109 4.85 -1.15 -6.64
N ASP A 110 5.89 -1.70 -6.03
CA ASP A 110 5.89 -2.95 -5.27
C ASP A 110 5.15 -2.79 -3.93
N VAL A 111 5.29 -1.63 -3.28
CA VAL A 111 4.67 -1.35 -1.97
C VAL A 111 3.44 -0.44 -2.05
N LEU A 112 3.45 0.53 -2.97
CA LEU A 112 2.38 1.52 -3.10
C LEU A 112 1.53 1.30 -4.36
N SER A 113 0.27 1.72 -4.30
CA SER A 113 -0.65 1.74 -5.43
C SER A 113 -1.46 3.04 -5.43
N ASN A 114 -1.80 3.56 -6.60
CA ASN A 114 -2.83 4.59 -6.70
C ASN A 114 -4.16 3.90 -7.01
N ARG A 115 -5.24 4.33 -6.36
CA ARG A 115 -6.60 3.87 -6.66
C ARG A 115 -7.56 5.03 -6.60
N TRP A 116 -8.62 4.94 -7.40
CA TRP A 116 -9.76 5.83 -7.28
C TRP A 116 -10.62 5.37 -6.12
N THR A 117 -11.00 6.33 -5.29
CA THR A 117 -12.03 6.18 -4.26
C THR A 117 -13.34 6.68 -4.82
N SER A 118 -14.42 5.96 -4.55
CA SER A 118 -15.76 6.39 -4.92
C SER A 118 -16.33 7.30 -3.83
N PRO A 119 -17.08 8.35 -4.22
CA PRO A 119 -17.75 9.24 -3.27
C PRO A 119 -18.70 8.47 -2.33
N MET A 120 -19.07 9.09 -1.22
CA MET A 120 -20.25 8.64 -0.46
C MET A 120 -21.49 8.91 -1.31
N ALA A 121 -22.46 7.99 -1.30
CA ALA A 121 -23.73 8.19 -2.01
C ALA A 121 -24.46 9.42 -1.42
N ALA A 122 -24.94 10.31 -2.29
CA ALA A 122 -25.56 11.57 -1.88
C ALA A 122 -26.74 11.37 -0.91
N ASP A 123 -27.55 10.34 -1.15
CA ASP A 123 -28.71 10.00 -0.32
C ASP A 123 -28.32 9.61 1.12
N ARG A 124 -27.15 8.96 1.30
CA ARG A 124 -26.63 8.65 2.64
C ARG A 124 -26.21 9.92 3.37
N HIS A 125 -25.56 10.84 2.66
CA HIS A 125 -25.19 12.14 3.23
C HIS A 125 -26.39 12.96 3.70
N ALA A 126 -27.51 12.89 2.96
CA ALA A 126 -28.73 13.60 3.31
C ALA A 126 -29.49 12.95 4.49
N ALA A 127 -29.36 11.64 4.66
CA ALA A 127 -30.04 10.88 5.73
C ALA A 127 -29.32 10.97 7.10
N ASP A 128 -28.02 11.26 7.08
CA ASP A 128 -27.20 11.42 8.28
C ASP A 128 -27.46 12.78 8.94
N SER A 129 -27.60 12.78 10.26
CA SER A 129 -27.72 13.99 11.06
C SER A 129 -26.64 14.00 12.14
N TRP A 130 -26.15 15.21 12.47
CA TRP A 130 -25.15 15.38 13.51
C TRP A 130 -25.54 14.69 14.83
N GLY A 131 -26.81 14.79 15.23
CA GLY A 131 -27.31 14.15 16.44
C GLY A 131 -27.21 12.61 16.40
N LYS A 132 -27.54 11.98 15.26
CA LYS A 132 -27.41 10.52 15.08
C LYS A 132 -25.94 10.10 15.10
N CYS A 133 -25.07 10.80 14.38
CA CYS A 133 -23.64 10.52 14.37
C CYS A 133 -23.03 10.66 15.77
N LYS A 134 -23.35 11.74 16.47
CA LYS A 134 -22.88 11.98 17.85
C LYS A 134 -23.33 10.86 18.78
N ALA A 135 -24.63 10.51 18.78
CA ALA A 135 -25.15 9.44 19.62
C ALA A 135 -24.49 8.08 19.32
N TYR A 136 -24.25 7.78 18.04
CA TYR A 136 -23.51 6.58 17.62
C TYR A 136 -22.08 6.58 18.17
N PHE A 137 -21.31 7.65 17.98
CA PHE A 137 -19.93 7.72 18.44
C PHE A 137 -19.80 7.76 19.97
N ASP A 138 -20.75 8.40 20.67
CA ASP A 138 -20.84 8.38 22.13
C ASP A 138 -21.04 6.93 22.62
N LEU A 139 -21.97 6.18 22.01
CA LEU A 139 -22.20 4.77 22.32
C LEU A 139 -20.99 3.90 21.96
N LEU A 140 -20.41 4.09 20.79
CA LEU A 140 -19.23 3.35 20.32
C LEU A 140 -18.06 3.52 21.27
N THR A 141 -17.76 4.76 21.65
CA THR A 141 -16.69 5.10 22.59
C THR A 141 -16.95 4.49 23.96
N HIS A 142 -18.20 4.52 24.43
CA HIS A 142 -18.59 3.86 25.67
C HIS A 142 -18.31 2.34 25.62
N GLN A 143 -18.68 1.65 24.53
CA GLN A 143 -18.44 0.21 24.40
C GLN A 143 -16.95 -0.14 24.30
N ILE A 144 -16.16 0.63 23.54
CA ILE A 144 -14.71 0.45 23.43
C ILE A 144 -14.07 0.55 24.81
N ASN A 145 -14.43 1.55 25.59
CA ASN A 145 -13.92 1.76 26.94
C ASN A 145 -14.38 0.65 27.90
N LYS A 146 -15.67 0.29 27.88
CA LYS A 146 -16.26 -0.74 28.75
C LYS A 146 -15.56 -2.09 28.62
N TYR A 147 -15.24 -2.49 27.38
CA TYR A 147 -14.61 -3.80 27.11
C TYR A 147 -13.11 -3.73 26.87
N SER A 148 -12.51 -2.54 26.99
CA SER A 148 -11.08 -2.31 26.69
C SER A 148 -10.68 -2.87 25.32
N VAL A 149 -11.50 -2.60 24.30
CA VAL A 149 -11.26 -3.10 22.94
C VAL A 149 -10.05 -2.37 22.36
N GLU A 150 -9.04 -3.13 21.95
CA GLU A 150 -7.87 -2.55 21.29
C GLU A 150 -8.22 -2.14 19.85
N PRO A 151 -7.71 -1.00 19.34
CA PRO A 151 -8.00 -0.53 17.98
C PRO A 151 -7.72 -1.57 16.87
N ARG A 152 -6.71 -2.43 17.07
CA ARG A 152 -6.38 -3.54 16.14
C ARG A 152 -7.39 -4.68 16.12
N HIS A 153 -8.42 -4.64 16.97
CA HIS A 153 -9.51 -5.62 17.08
C HIS A 153 -10.88 -5.01 16.75
N THR A 154 -10.87 -3.82 16.16
CA THR A 154 -12.05 -3.19 15.57
C THR A 154 -12.08 -3.50 14.08
N TYR A 155 -13.21 -4.04 13.62
CA TYR A 155 -13.44 -4.42 12.24
C TYR A 155 -14.71 -3.74 11.75
N ASN A 156 -14.73 -3.31 10.50
CA ASN A 156 -15.93 -2.81 9.84
C ASN A 156 -16.49 -3.90 8.92
N MET A 157 -17.81 -4.01 8.82
CA MET A 157 -18.48 -4.86 7.84
C MET A 157 -18.55 -4.19 6.45
N ASP A 158 -18.37 -2.87 6.37
CA ASP A 158 -18.39 -2.13 5.11
C ASP A 158 -17.03 -2.05 4.38
N GLU A 159 -17.11 -1.75 3.07
CA GLU A 159 -16.00 -1.76 2.11
C GLU A 159 -15.07 -0.53 2.20
N LYS A 160 -15.40 0.52 2.95
CA LYS A 160 -14.72 1.83 2.87
C LYS A 160 -14.16 2.31 4.22
N GLY A 161 -12.84 2.44 4.25
CA GLY A 161 -12.15 3.18 5.32
C GLY A 161 -12.56 4.66 5.38
N PHE A 162 -12.42 5.25 6.56
CA PHE A 162 -12.76 6.63 6.90
C PHE A 162 -12.06 7.68 5.99
N MET A 163 -12.82 8.49 5.24
CA MET A 163 -12.25 9.54 4.37
C MET A 163 -12.64 10.94 4.86
N ALA A 164 -11.70 11.68 5.46
CA ALA A 164 -11.97 13.05 5.87
C ALA A 164 -11.95 14.04 4.69
N GLY A 165 -12.99 14.87 4.60
CA GLY A 165 -12.91 16.21 4.03
C GLY A 165 -13.28 16.41 2.56
N VAL A 166 -13.49 15.37 1.74
CA VAL A 166 -14.00 15.58 0.37
C VAL A 166 -14.94 14.47 -0.07
N ILE A 167 -16.16 14.86 -0.43
CA ILE A 167 -17.30 13.99 -0.77
C ILE A 167 -17.17 13.38 -2.17
N GLY A 168 -16.21 13.82 -3.00
CA GLY A 168 -16.07 13.44 -4.41
C GLY A 168 -15.13 12.26 -4.70
N LYS A 169 -15.18 11.77 -5.95
CA LYS A 169 -14.23 10.77 -6.48
C LYS A 169 -12.81 11.30 -6.41
N GLN A 170 -11.93 10.64 -5.67
CA GLN A 170 -10.54 11.09 -5.50
C GLN A 170 -9.53 9.98 -5.72
N LYS A 171 -8.39 10.35 -6.30
CA LYS A 171 -7.26 9.45 -6.47
C LYS A 171 -6.39 9.48 -5.22
N ARG A 172 -6.30 8.34 -4.52
CA ARG A 172 -5.54 8.19 -3.28
C ARG A 172 -4.41 7.18 -3.45
N VAL A 173 -3.35 7.34 -2.66
CA VAL A 173 -2.20 6.43 -2.64
C VAL A 173 -2.35 5.51 -1.44
N PHE A 174 -2.31 4.21 -1.70
CA PHE A 174 -2.51 3.15 -0.72
C PHE A 174 -1.28 2.27 -0.64
N SER A 175 -0.91 1.88 0.58
CA SER A 175 -0.10 0.69 0.83
C SER A 175 -0.80 -0.56 0.31
N LYS A 176 -0.07 -1.40 -0.42
CA LYS A 176 -0.54 -2.70 -0.89
C LYS A 176 -0.62 -3.73 0.23
N ALA A 177 0.20 -3.60 1.26
CA ALA A 177 0.24 -4.54 2.38
C ALA A 177 -0.87 -4.30 3.42
N SER A 178 -1.32 -3.04 3.54
CA SER A 178 -2.18 -2.60 4.65
C SER A 178 -3.66 -2.98 4.50
N PHE A 179 -4.05 -3.56 3.36
CA PHE A 179 -5.37 -4.18 3.20
C PHE A 179 -5.21 -5.70 3.10
N LYS A 180 -5.26 -6.38 4.25
CA LYS A 180 -5.69 -7.78 4.33
C LYS A 180 -7.17 -7.80 4.67
N PRO A 181 -8.06 -7.54 3.70
CA PRO A 181 -9.48 -7.59 3.97
C PRO A 181 -9.85 -9.01 4.41
N LEU A 182 -10.92 -9.13 5.18
CA LEU A 182 -11.57 -10.42 5.29
C LEU A 182 -12.01 -10.85 3.88
N PRO A 183 -12.05 -12.17 3.60
CA PRO A 183 -12.58 -12.71 2.36
C PRO A 183 -13.89 -12.00 1.97
N PRO A 184 -14.01 -11.52 0.72
CA PRO A 184 -15.22 -10.85 0.27
C PRO A 184 -16.40 -11.82 0.32
N SER A 185 -17.60 -11.24 0.45
CA SER A 185 -18.86 -11.99 0.41
C SER A 185 -19.62 -11.69 -0.85
N LEU A 186 -20.06 -12.75 -1.54
CA LEU A 186 -20.92 -12.66 -2.71
C LEU A 186 -22.33 -13.12 -2.31
N ILE A 187 -23.31 -12.29 -2.61
CA ILE A 187 -24.73 -12.59 -2.39
C ILE A 187 -25.37 -12.75 -3.77
N PHE A 188 -25.84 -13.96 -4.07
CA PHE A 188 -26.54 -14.25 -5.30
C PHE A 188 -28.03 -13.99 -5.13
N GLN A 189 -28.63 -13.26 -6.07
CA GLN A 189 -30.08 -13.13 -6.12
C GLN A 189 -30.70 -14.43 -6.62
N ALA A 190 -31.49 -15.12 -5.79
CA ALA A 190 -32.30 -16.24 -6.24
C ALA A 190 -33.48 -16.51 -5.29
N ASP A 191 -34.61 -16.93 -5.86
CA ASP A 191 -35.81 -17.32 -5.12
C ASP A 191 -35.70 -18.73 -4.51
N SER A 192 -34.73 -19.52 -4.98
CA SER A 192 -34.41 -20.84 -4.43
C SER A 192 -33.10 -20.80 -3.66
N ALA A 193 -32.91 -21.68 -2.67
CA ALA A 193 -31.66 -21.80 -1.92
C ALA A 193 -30.45 -22.25 -2.77
N ASN A 194 -30.64 -22.51 -4.06
CA ASN A 194 -29.63 -23.02 -4.98
C ASN A 194 -29.17 -21.93 -5.96
N VAL A 195 -27.87 -21.93 -6.23
CA VAL A 195 -27.24 -21.10 -7.29
C VAL A 195 -26.97 -21.99 -8.50
N GLN A 196 -27.08 -21.43 -9.71
CA GLN A 196 -26.69 -22.16 -10.92
C GLN A 196 -25.21 -22.57 -10.84
N SER A 197 -24.91 -23.85 -11.09
CA SER A 197 -23.56 -24.40 -10.99
C SER A 197 -22.53 -23.65 -11.85
N ASN A 198 -22.96 -23.13 -13.00
CA ASN A 198 -22.09 -22.38 -13.92
C ASN A 198 -21.69 -20.99 -13.39
N TRP A 199 -22.35 -20.47 -12.35
CA TRP A 199 -21.99 -19.18 -11.73
C TRP A 199 -20.88 -19.33 -10.69
N VAL A 200 -20.70 -20.54 -10.16
CA VAL A 200 -19.72 -20.85 -9.12
C VAL A 200 -18.65 -21.84 -9.58
N SER A 201 -18.73 -22.32 -10.83
CA SER A 201 -17.79 -23.29 -11.41
C SER A 201 -16.35 -22.77 -11.42
N ASP A 202 -16.17 -21.46 -11.55
CA ASP A 202 -14.86 -20.81 -11.59
C ASP A 202 -14.32 -20.47 -10.20
N ILE A 203 -15.15 -20.64 -9.15
CA ILE A 203 -14.74 -20.41 -7.76
C ILE A 203 -14.03 -21.67 -7.23
N ASP A 204 -12.73 -21.74 -7.48
CA ASP A 204 -11.86 -22.76 -6.90
C ASP A 204 -11.69 -22.53 -5.38
N LYS A 205 -12.33 -23.36 -4.56
CA LYS A 205 -12.27 -23.31 -3.08
C LYS A 205 -10.84 -23.43 -2.51
N LYS A 206 -9.88 -23.98 -3.27
CA LYS A 206 -8.48 -24.09 -2.84
C LYS A 206 -7.66 -22.84 -3.17
N LYS A 207 -8.10 -22.02 -4.12
CA LYS A 207 -7.39 -20.81 -4.59
C LYS A 207 -8.06 -19.51 -4.15
N HIS A 208 -9.39 -19.50 -4.12
CA HIS A 208 -10.18 -18.32 -3.83
C HIS A 208 -10.76 -18.41 -2.42
N SER A 209 -10.51 -17.37 -1.63
CA SER A 209 -11.16 -17.19 -0.33
C SER A 209 -12.31 -16.22 -0.51
N VAL A 210 -13.52 -16.75 -0.68
CA VAL A 210 -14.76 -16.00 -0.92
C VAL A 210 -15.89 -16.71 -0.16
N TYR A 211 -16.71 -15.94 0.56
CA TYR A 211 -17.94 -16.44 1.14
C TYR A 211 -19.10 -16.22 0.18
N THR A 212 -19.96 -17.21 -0.03
CA THR A 212 -21.09 -17.11 -0.95
C THR A 212 -22.38 -17.44 -0.22
N THR A 213 -23.40 -16.61 -0.39
CA THR A 213 -24.75 -16.86 0.13
C THR A 213 -25.80 -16.44 -0.92
N VAL A 214 -27.06 -16.79 -0.68
CA VAL A 214 -28.18 -16.53 -1.57
C VAL A 214 -29.22 -15.72 -0.83
N SER A 215 -29.80 -14.72 -1.48
CA SER A 215 -30.98 -14.03 -0.97
C SER A 215 -31.98 -13.74 -2.10
N PRO A 216 -33.30 -13.73 -1.82
CA PRO A 216 -34.31 -13.41 -2.85
C PRO A 216 -34.13 -12.01 -3.47
N SER A 217 -33.60 -11.06 -2.69
CA SER A 217 -33.38 -9.69 -3.14
C SER A 217 -32.00 -9.45 -3.76
N GLY A 218 -31.06 -10.38 -3.59
CA GLY A 218 -29.64 -10.17 -3.93
C GLY A 218 -28.91 -9.22 -2.97
N TRP A 219 -29.59 -8.75 -1.91
CA TRP A 219 -29.02 -7.86 -0.89
C TRP A 219 -28.75 -8.61 0.41
N SER A 220 -27.91 -8.02 1.26
CA SER A 220 -27.66 -8.51 2.62
C SER A 220 -28.95 -8.49 3.45
N ASN A 221 -29.19 -9.57 4.18
CA ASN A 221 -30.25 -9.71 5.18
C ASN A 221 -29.66 -10.32 6.46
N ASP A 222 -30.48 -10.49 7.50
CA ASP A 222 -30.03 -10.98 8.81
C ASP A 222 -29.40 -12.37 8.71
N ASP A 223 -29.94 -13.27 7.89
CA ASP A 223 -29.41 -14.62 7.68
C ASP A 223 -28.03 -14.58 6.98
N ALA A 224 -27.89 -13.77 5.94
CA ALA A 224 -26.62 -13.56 5.25
C ALA A 224 -25.57 -12.91 6.17
N GLY A 225 -26.00 -11.97 7.02
CA GLY A 225 -25.16 -11.32 8.02
C GLY A 225 -24.68 -12.30 9.10
N LEU A 226 -25.59 -13.09 9.67
CA LEU A 226 -25.27 -14.12 10.66
C LEU A 226 -24.34 -15.17 10.07
N GLY A 227 -24.65 -15.68 8.87
CA GLY A 227 -23.82 -16.64 8.15
C GLY A 227 -22.40 -16.12 7.92
N TRP A 228 -22.25 -14.84 7.56
CA TRP A 228 -20.94 -14.21 7.44
C TRP A 228 -20.20 -14.12 8.78
N VAL A 229 -20.89 -13.74 9.86
CA VAL A 229 -20.30 -13.65 11.20
C VAL A 229 -19.76 -15.01 11.66
N GLU A 230 -20.52 -16.08 11.43
CA GLU A 230 -20.17 -17.43 11.85
C GLU A 230 -19.09 -18.06 10.98
N GLN A 231 -19.14 -17.87 9.66
CA GLN A 231 -18.28 -18.59 8.71
C GLN A 231 -17.03 -17.81 8.29
N VAL A 232 -17.02 -16.48 8.44
CA VAL A 232 -15.91 -15.62 8.03
C VAL A 232 -15.33 -14.85 9.21
N PHE A 233 -16.14 -14.02 9.85
CA PHE A 233 -15.64 -13.09 10.86
C PHE A 233 -15.06 -13.84 12.07
N ASN A 234 -15.82 -14.76 12.67
CA ASN A 234 -15.40 -15.48 13.84
C ASN A 234 -14.15 -16.35 13.59
N PRO A 235 -14.11 -17.24 12.58
CA PRO A 235 -12.96 -18.09 12.34
C PRO A 235 -11.67 -17.29 12.06
N LEU A 236 -11.77 -16.15 11.37
CA LEU A 236 -10.61 -15.39 10.92
C LEU A 236 -10.10 -14.33 11.90
N THR A 237 -10.91 -13.95 12.90
CA THR A 237 -10.55 -12.90 13.86
C THR A 237 -10.44 -13.39 15.31
N LYS A 238 -11.04 -14.53 15.67
CA LYS A 238 -11.03 -15.04 17.04
C LYS A 238 -9.61 -15.33 17.54
N ASP A 239 -8.80 -16.04 16.76
CA ASP A 239 -7.42 -16.35 17.13
C ASP A 239 -6.53 -15.10 17.17
N LYS A 240 -6.80 -14.11 16.31
CA LYS A 240 -6.07 -12.83 16.28
C LYS A 240 -6.27 -12.03 17.57
N ALA A 241 -7.46 -12.11 18.16
CA ALA A 241 -7.79 -11.46 19.43
C ALA A 241 -7.47 -12.33 20.66
N ARG A 242 -7.20 -13.63 20.46
CA ARG A 242 -6.97 -14.62 21.53
C ARG A 242 -8.17 -14.70 22.49
N ARG A 243 -8.10 -13.97 23.62
CA ARG A 243 -9.15 -13.88 24.66
C ARG A 243 -9.65 -12.44 24.87
N LYS A 244 -9.26 -11.51 24.01
CA LYS A 244 -9.66 -10.10 24.08
C LYS A 244 -10.96 -9.87 23.33
N TRP A 245 -11.71 -8.86 23.75
CA TRP A 245 -12.93 -8.43 23.07
C TRP A 245 -12.61 -7.89 21.67
N ARG A 246 -13.54 -8.12 20.73
CA ARG A 246 -13.51 -7.65 19.35
C ARG A 246 -14.76 -6.83 19.10
N LEU A 247 -14.65 -5.80 18.26
CA LEU A 247 -15.77 -4.95 17.89
C LEU A 247 -15.99 -5.06 16.39
N LEU A 248 -17.22 -5.37 15.99
CA LEU A 248 -17.68 -5.27 14.62
C LEU A 248 -18.58 -4.03 14.56
N THR A 249 -18.19 -3.04 13.77
CA THR A 249 -18.90 -1.77 13.56
C THR A 249 -19.69 -1.78 12.28
#